data_AF-A0A443NB38-F1
#
_entry.id   AF-A0A443NB38-F1
#
_cell.length_a   1.000
_cell.length_b   1.000
_cell.length_c   1.000
_cell.angle_alpha   90.00
_cell.angle_beta   90.00
_cell.angle_gamma   90.00
#
_symmetry.space_group_name_H-M   'P 1'
#
loop_
_entity.id
_entity.type
_entity.pdbx_description
1 polymer ?
#
loop_
_entity_poly.entity_id
_entity_poly.type
_entity_poly.pdbx_seq_one_letter_code
_entity_poly.pdbx_strand_id
1 'polypeptide(L)'
;MSLDYMFYIFLFLISLAAILLAKFGHNGPKQSLPPGSFGWPIIGEFIDLQRTGLLGKPEEFITKRMQRYNKHIFKTSMFGEKTAILCGPMANKLLFTSEKKLVQTYWPTFLKKFFGTSFFTAPYDEATRTRKLVTSFLKPEVLSDFVRRFDSVFASINDQGRQERLLEEFNLVLSGVFQWPLYFPGTRHFKAVNAARVIRRELLDVIERKRRKREKMMGGCIDEEEEGDRISHLMDVRGEDGKGLTDVEIADNILLLMDAGHDTSSSTMMMLVKYLAELPECYERVLAGESVFLTLFCNFLSSG
;
A
#
# COMPACT_ATOMS: atom_id res chain seq x y z
N MET A 1 -21.95 -28.28 -29.64
CA MET A 1 -21.70 -28.78 -28.27
C MET A 1 -22.77 -29.81 -27.97
N SER A 2 -22.40 -31.06 -27.65
CA SER A 2 -23.37 -32.12 -27.36
C SER A 2 -24.13 -31.82 -26.05
N LEU A 3 -25.37 -32.29 -25.96
CA LEU A 3 -26.22 -32.15 -24.77
C LEU A 3 -25.52 -32.62 -23.48
N ASP A 4 -24.64 -33.62 -23.59
CA ASP A 4 -23.90 -34.18 -22.47
C ASP A 4 -23.00 -33.14 -21.79
N TYR A 5 -22.32 -32.27 -22.56
CA TYR A 5 -21.50 -31.20 -21.98
C TYR A 5 -22.32 -30.20 -21.18
N MET A 6 -23.53 -29.87 -21.66
CA MET A 6 -24.44 -28.96 -20.95
C MET A 6 -24.89 -29.57 -19.62
N PHE A 7 -25.14 -30.89 -19.59
CA PHE A 7 -25.48 -31.62 -18.39
C PHE A 7 -24.35 -31.64 -17.36
N TYR A 8 -23.10 -31.91 -17.78
CA TYR A 8 -21.94 -31.87 -16.89
C TYR A 8 -21.66 -30.46 -16.34
N ILE A 9 -21.80 -29.42 -17.17
CA ILE A 9 -21.68 -28.01 -16.72
C ILE A 9 -22.75 -27.70 -15.67
N PHE A 10 -24.00 -28.14 -15.89
CA PHE A 10 -25.09 -27.91 -14.95
C PHE A 10 -24.86 -28.62 -13.60
N LEU A 11 -24.43 -29.88 -13.60
CA LEU A 11 -24.06 -30.60 -12.37
C LEU A 11 -22.88 -29.94 -11.65
N PHE A 12 -21.88 -29.47 -12.39
CA PHE A 12 -20.77 -28.70 -11.83
C PHE A 12 -21.24 -27.40 -11.17
N LEU A 13 -22.14 -26.65 -11.81
CA LEU A 13 -22.71 -25.43 -11.22
C LEU A 13 -23.55 -25.70 -9.97
N ILE A 14 -24.34 -26.78 -9.95
CA ILE A 14 -25.12 -27.17 -8.76
C ILE A 14 -24.20 -27.58 -7.61
N SER A 15 -23.20 -28.42 -7.88
CA SER A 15 -22.25 -28.85 -6.86
C SER A 15 -21.43 -27.68 -6.33
N LEU A 16 -20.99 -26.77 -7.20
CA LEU A 16 -20.34 -25.52 -6.82
C LEU A 16 -21.26 -24.67 -5.95
N ALA A 17 -22.52 -24.47 -6.35
CA ALA A 17 -23.51 -23.73 -5.58
C ALA A 17 -23.78 -24.37 -4.21
N ALA A 18 -23.90 -25.70 -4.14
CA ALA A 18 -24.08 -26.44 -2.89
C ALA A 18 -22.86 -26.33 -1.96
N ILE A 19 -21.64 -26.42 -2.50
CA ILE A 19 -20.39 -26.23 -1.73
C ILE A 19 -20.29 -24.79 -1.22
N LEU A 20 -20.63 -23.80 -2.04
CA LEU A 20 -20.70 -22.40 -1.61
C LEU A 20 -21.72 -22.26 -0.49
N LEU A 21 -22.97 -22.71 -0.69
CA LEU A 21 -24.02 -22.64 0.34
C LEU A 21 -23.64 -23.38 1.64
N ALA A 22 -22.97 -24.53 1.57
CA ALA A 22 -22.52 -25.27 2.75
C ALA A 22 -21.36 -24.57 3.49
N LYS A 23 -20.39 -23.98 2.76
CA LYS A 23 -19.30 -23.21 3.37
C LYS A 23 -19.76 -21.86 3.92
N PHE A 24 -20.76 -21.24 3.32
CA PHE A 24 -21.31 -19.94 3.74
C PHE A 24 -22.51 -20.08 4.70
N GLY A 25 -23.10 -21.26 4.84
CA GLY A 25 -24.23 -21.58 5.74
C GLY A 25 -23.82 -21.99 7.16
N HIS A 26 -22.53 -22.00 7.49
CA HIS A 26 -22.07 -22.28 8.85
C HIS A 26 -22.38 -21.08 9.78
N ASN A 27 -23.57 -21.11 10.38
CA ASN A 27 -23.94 -20.26 11.51
C ASN A 27 -23.22 -20.78 12.75
N GLY A 28 -21.99 -20.33 12.97
CA GLY A 28 -21.37 -20.37 14.30
C GLY A 28 -22.24 -19.64 15.34
N PRO A 29 -21.92 -19.74 16.63
CA PRO A 29 -22.70 -19.08 17.68
C PRO A 29 -22.92 -17.60 17.36
N LYS A 30 -24.14 -17.10 17.57
CA LYS A 30 -24.53 -15.68 17.37
C LYS A 30 -23.72 -14.77 18.30
N GLN A 31 -22.46 -14.51 17.95
CA GLN A 31 -21.80 -13.30 18.43
C GLN A 31 -22.51 -12.11 17.80
N SER A 32 -22.74 -11.06 18.59
CA SER A 32 -23.33 -9.81 18.11
C SER A 32 -22.33 -9.09 17.20
N LEU A 33 -22.27 -9.49 15.94
CA LEU A 33 -21.50 -8.81 14.91
C LEU A 33 -22.14 -7.45 14.61
N PRO A 34 -21.36 -6.45 14.17
CA PRO A 34 -21.90 -5.18 13.70
C PRO A 34 -22.95 -5.39 12.59
N PRO A 35 -23.91 -4.46 12.43
CA PRO A 35 -24.85 -4.49 11.31
C PRO A 35 -24.09 -4.36 9.99
N GLY A 36 -24.62 -4.93 8.90
CA GLY A 36 -23.96 -4.88 7.59
C GLY A 36 -24.08 -6.17 6.79
N SER A 37 -23.41 -6.20 5.64
CA SER A 37 -23.45 -7.32 4.70
C SER A 37 -22.04 -7.70 4.27
N PHE A 38 -21.73 -9.00 4.24
CA PHE A 38 -20.46 -9.47 3.67
C PHE A 38 -20.46 -9.51 2.14
N GLY A 39 -21.53 -9.09 1.48
CA GLY A 39 -21.62 -9.07 0.02
C GLY A 39 -21.70 -10.46 -0.62
N TRP A 40 -21.18 -10.58 -1.84
CA TRP A 40 -21.21 -11.83 -2.59
C TRP A 40 -20.23 -12.87 -2.01
N PRO A 41 -20.53 -14.18 -2.13
CA PRO A 41 -19.57 -15.23 -1.83
C PRO A 41 -18.22 -14.98 -2.52
N ILE A 42 -17.11 -15.08 -1.76
CA ILE A 42 -15.71 -14.89 -2.20
C ILE A 42 -15.36 -13.42 -2.56
N ILE A 43 -16.15 -12.76 -3.41
CA ILE A 43 -15.84 -11.40 -3.91
C ILE A 43 -16.17 -10.31 -2.89
N GLY A 44 -17.12 -10.58 -2.01
CA GLY A 44 -17.56 -9.63 -1.00
C GLY A 44 -18.23 -8.42 -1.62
N GLU A 45 -17.85 -7.23 -1.17
CA GLU A 45 -18.34 -5.95 -1.70
C GLU A 45 -17.31 -5.24 -2.59
N PHE A 46 -16.24 -5.95 -2.99
CA PHE A 46 -15.11 -5.36 -3.70
C PHE A 46 -15.47 -4.71 -5.05
N ILE A 47 -16.43 -5.26 -5.78
CA ILE A 47 -16.86 -4.67 -7.06
C ILE A 47 -17.44 -3.27 -6.84
N ASP A 48 -18.21 -3.08 -5.76
CA ASP A 48 -18.78 -1.78 -5.42
C ASP A 48 -17.70 -0.79 -4.96
N LEU A 49 -16.70 -1.28 -4.20
CA LEU A 49 -15.51 -0.51 -3.81
C LEU A 49 -14.73 -0.03 -5.05
N GLN A 50 -14.43 -0.92 -6.00
CA GLN A 50 -13.74 -0.53 -7.23
C GLN A 50 -14.57 0.38 -8.11
N ARG A 51 -15.88 0.13 -8.23
CA ARG A 51 -16.77 0.95 -9.04
C ARG A 51 -16.81 2.39 -8.53
N THR A 52 -16.97 2.59 -7.23
CA THR A 52 -16.97 3.92 -6.60
C THR A 52 -15.62 4.62 -6.76
N GLY A 53 -14.50 3.89 -6.62
CA GLY A 53 -13.17 4.41 -6.95
C GLY A 53 -13.01 4.83 -8.41
N LEU A 54 -13.44 4.01 -9.37
CA LEU A 54 -13.38 4.32 -10.80
C LEU A 54 -14.27 5.51 -11.21
N LEU A 55 -15.36 5.75 -10.48
CA LEU A 55 -16.23 6.91 -10.68
C LEU A 55 -15.67 8.19 -10.03
N GLY A 56 -14.50 8.12 -9.38
CA GLY A 56 -13.90 9.24 -8.66
C GLY A 56 -14.64 9.61 -7.37
N LYS A 57 -15.39 8.67 -6.79
CA LYS A 57 -16.20 8.86 -5.59
C LYS A 57 -16.01 7.75 -4.55
N PRO A 58 -14.76 7.44 -4.16
CA PRO A 58 -14.46 6.33 -3.25
C PRO A 58 -15.19 6.42 -1.90
N GLU A 59 -15.49 7.64 -1.43
CA GLU A 59 -16.23 7.92 -0.20
C GLU A 59 -17.69 7.42 -0.24
N GLU A 60 -18.32 7.34 -1.42
CA GLU A 60 -19.69 6.84 -1.57
C GLU A 60 -19.82 5.40 -1.06
N PHE A 61 -18.76 4.58 -1.15
CA PHE A 61 -18.78 3.22 -0.63
C PHE A 61 -19.04 3.21 0.88
N ILE A 62 -18.36 4.09 1.61
CA ILE A 62 -18.45 4.17 3.07
C ILE A 62 -19.75 4.87 3.48
N THR A 63 -20.06 6.03 2.89
CA THR A 63 -21.23 6.84 3.27
C THR A 63 -22.56 6.11 3.04
N LYS A 64 -22.71 5.37 1.93
CA LYS A 64 -23.90 4.54 1.68
C LYS A 64 -24.09 3.46 2.75
N ARG A 65 -23.02 2.86 3.24
CA ARG A 65 -23.06 1.81 4.27
C ARG A 65 -23.33 2.39 5.66
N MET A 66 -22.79 3.56 5.95
CA MET A 66 -23.13 4.32 7.15
C MET A 66 -24.62 4.66 7.21
N GLN A 67 -25.20 5.13 6.10
CA GLN A 67 -26.62 5.46 6.00
C GLN A 67 -27.51 4.21 6.07
N ARG A 68 -27.11 3.12 5.40
CA ARG A 68 -27.93 1.91 5.29
C ARG A 68 -27.92 1.05 6.55
N TYR A 69 -26.76 0.92 7.21
CA TYR A 69 -26.58 -0.03 8.30
C TYR A 69 -26.43 0.66 9.65
N ASN A 70 -25.41 1.52 9.80
CA ASN A 70 -25.13 2.23 11.05
C ASN A 70 -24.05 3.30 10.83
N LYS A 71 -24.28 4.50 11.39
CA LYS A 71 -23.40 5.66 11.24
C LYS A 71 -21.99 5.49 11.84
N HIS A 72 -21.81 4.57 12.80
CA HIS A 72 -20.59 4.43 13.57
C HIS A 72 -19.82 3.14 13.30
N ILE A 73 -20.51 2.04 12.97
CA ILE A 73 -19.83 0.76 12.75
C ILE A 73 -20.65 -0.17 11.87
N PHE A 74 -20.03 -0.75 10.85
CA PHE A 74 -20.68 -1.79 10.04
C PHE A 74 -19.72 -2.90 9.63
N LYS A 75 -20.26 -4.08 9.34
CA LYS A 75 -19.51 -5.20 8.75
C LYS A 75 -19.60 -5.20 7.23
N THR A 76 -18.51 -5.56 6.58
CA THR A 76 -18.36 -5.72 5.14
C THR A 76 -17.35 -6.81 4.81
N SER A 77 -17.11 -7.09 3.53
CA SER A 77 -16.01 -7.93 3.06
C SER A 77 -15.16 -7.14 2.08
N MET A 78 -13.90 -6.92 2.44
CA MET A 78 -12.89 -6.24 1.61
C MET A 78 -11.77 -7.21 1.28
N PHE A 79 -11.41 -7.30 -0.01
CA PHE A 79 -10.36 -8.22 -0.49
C PHE A 79 -10.59 -9.70 -0.12
N GLY A 80 -11.85 -10.11 0.07
CA GLY A 80 -12.22 -11.46 0.50
C GLY A 80 -12.19 -11.68 2.03
N GLU A 81 -11.82 -10.66 2.80
CA GLU A 81 -11.69 -10.73 4.26
C GLU A 81 -12.89 -10.08 4.95
N LYS A 82 -13.45 -10.79 5.96
CA LYS A 82 -14.52 -10.26 6.81
C LYS A 82 -14.00 -9.08 7.62
N THR A 83 -14.54 -7.90 7.38
CA THR A 83 -14.03 -6.64 7.92
C THR A 83 -15.10 -5.88 8.68
N ALA A 84 -14.76 -5.31 9.84
CA ALA A 84 -15.56 -4.29 10.50
C ALA A 84 -14.97 -2.92 10.21
N ILE A 85 -15.78 -2.00 9.68
CA ILE A 85 -15.39 -0.61 9.46
C ILE A 85 -15.94 0.22 10.61
N LEU A 86 -15.04 0.85 11.36
CA LEU A 86 -15.37 1.79 12.42
C LEU A 86 -15.29 3.21 11.85
N CYS A 87 -16.36 3.99 12.04
CA CYS A 87 -16.53 5.30 11.42
C CYS A 87 -16.48 6.42 12.46
N GLY A 88 -15.73 7.48 12.15
CA GLY A 88 -15.68 8.71 12.92
C GLY A 88 -14.54 8.78 13.94
N PRO A 89 -14.34 9.97 14.54
CA PRO A 89 -13.12 10.30 15.30
C PRO A 89 -12.98 9.50 16.59
N MET A 90 -14.07 9.21 17.30
CA MET A 90 -14.02 8.39 18.52
C MET A 90 -13.53 6.97 18.24
N ALA A 91 -14.01 6.38 17.15
CA ALA A 91 -13.62 5.06 16.67
C ALA A 91 -12.14 5.04 16.26
N ASN A 92 -11.70 6.03 15.48
CA ASN A 92 -10.30 6.17 15.09
C ASN A 92 -9.39 6.30 16.32
N LYS A 93 -9.76 7.14 17.30
CA LYS A 93 -9.02 7.29 18.55
C LYS A 93 -8.91 5.96 19.30
N LEU A 94 -10.01 5.21 19.40
CA LEU A 94 -10.00 3.88 20.04
C LEU A 94 -9.01 2.94 19.33
N LEU A 95 -9.08 2.83 18.00
CA LEU A 95 -8.16 1.98 17.22
C LEU A 95 -6.69 2.38 17.44
N PHE A 96 -6.35 3.67 17.30
CA PHE A 96 -4.96 4.13 17.41
C PHE A 96 -4.39 4.08 18.84
N THR A 97 -5.24 4.13 19.87
CA THR A 97 -4.80 4.07 21.28
C THR A 97 -4.82 2.67 21.89
N SER A 98 -5.37 1.69 21.17
CA SER A 98 -5.57 0.32 21.68
C SER A 98 -4.67 -0.71 20.99
N GLU A 99 -3.61 -0.28 20.30
CA GLU A 99 -2.61 -1.16 19.70
C GLU A 99 -2.02 -2.09 20.77
N LYS A 100 -1.93 -3.39 20.48
CA LYS A 100 -1.56 -4.49 21.39
C LYS A 100 -2.52 -4.79 22.54
N LYS A 101 -3.57 -4.00 22.73
CA LYS A 101 -4.58 -4.23 23.79
C LYS A 101 -5.84 -4.86 23.23
N LEU A 102 -6.41 -4.23 22.20
CA LEU A 102 -7.65 -4.67 21.54
C LEU A 102 -7.44 -4.96 20.06
N VAL A 103 -6.46 -4.29 19.43
CA VAL A 103 -6.18 -4.39 18.01
C VAL A 103 -4.69 -4.49 17.75
N GLN A 104 -4.37 -4.99 16.56
CA GLN A 104 -3.03 -5.09 16.03
C GLN A 104 -3.09 -4.68 14.55
N THR A 105 -2.07 -3.96 14.09
CA THR A 105 -1.87 -3.66 12.67
C THR A 105 -1.85 -4.96 11.86
N TYR A 106 -2.74 -5.05 10.88
CA TYR A 106 -2.85 -6.17 9.96
C TYR A 106 -2.97 -5.64 8.53
N TRP A 107 -2.25 -6.29 7.62
CA TRP A 107 -2.34 -6.02 6.19
C TRP A 107 -2.69 -7.31 5.44
N PRO A 108 -3.58 -7.24 4.43
CA PRO A 108 -3.93 -8.41 3.62
C PRO A 108 -2.72 -9.18 3.11
N THR A 109 -2.79 -10.50 3.19
CA THR A 109 -1.66 -11.39 2.86
C THR A 109 -1.17 -11.24 1.41
N PHE A 110 -2.02 -10.81 0.48
CA PHE A 110 -1.61 -10.56 -0.89
C PHE A 110 -0.55 -9.45 -1.00
N LEU A 111 -0.54 -8.47 -0.10
CA LEU A 111 0.44 -7.38 -0.09
C LEU A 111 1.86 -7.89 0.17
N LYS A 112 2.02 -9.05 0.83
CA LYS A 112 3.32 -9.73 0.97
C LYS A 112 3.97 -10.06 -0.38
N LYS A 113 3.16 -10.25 -1.44
CA LYS A 113 3.70 -10.50 -2.79
C LYS A 113 4.34 -9.26 -3.41
N PHE A 114 3.95 -8.07 -2.94
CA PHE A 114 4.51 -6.79 -3.37
C PHE A 114 5.66 -6.34 -2.48
N PHE A 115 5.47 -6.36 -1.17
CA PHE A 115 6.39 -5.72 -0.21
C PHE A 115 7.11 -6.69 0.73
N GLY A 116 7.04 -8.00 0.47
CA GLY A 116 7.85 -9.03 1.14
C GLY A 116 7.93 -8.88 2.66
N THR A 117 9.15 -8.68 3.18
CA THR A 117 9.47 -8.50 4.61
C THR A 117 9.62 -7.04 5.04
N SER A 118 9.10 -6.10 4.25
CA SER A 118 9.04 -4.69 4.66
C SER A 118 8.33 -4.50 6.00
N PHE A 119 8.56 -3.37 6.68
CA PHE A 119 7.88 -3.06 7.93
C PHE A 119 6.35 -2.95 7.82
N PHE A 120 5.83 -2.93 6.59
CA PHE A 120 4.40 -2.89 6.30
C PHE A 120 3.77 -4.29 6.36
N THR A 121 4.47 -5.32 5.86
CA THR A 121 3.95 -6.68 5.70
C THR A 121 4.56 -7.72 6.63
N ALA A 122 5.64 -7.38 7.32
CA ALA A 122 6.29 -8.24 8.30
C ALA A 122 5.38 -8.51 9.52
N PRO A 123 5.60 -9.63 10.26
CA PRO A 123 5.00 -9.85 11.57
C PRO A 123 5.25 -8.65 12.50
N TYR A 124 4.33 -8.41 13.43
CA TYR A 124 4.30 -7.17 14.21
C TYR A 124 5.62 -6.77 14.89
N ASP A 125 6.29 -7.70 15.57
CA ASP A 125 7.52 -7.40 16.30
C ASP A 125 8.69 -7.09 15.35
N GLU A 126 8.77 -7.81 14.24
CA GLU A 126 9.74 -7.56 13.17
C GLU A 126 9.45 -6.23 12.47
N ALA A 127 8.19 -5.95 12.15
CA ALA A 127 7.74 -4.68 11.60
C ALA A 127 8.10 -3.50 12.51
N THR A 128 7.97 -3.65 13.83
CA THR A 128 8.33 -2.60 14.79
C THR A 128 9.84 -2.32 14.77
N ARG A 129 10.66 -3.38 14.75
CA ARG A 129 12.12 -3.26 14.63
C ARG A 129 12.49 -2.57 13.32
N THR A 130 12.06 -3.12 12.20
CA THR A 130 12.40 -2.63 10.86
C THR A 130 11.90 -1.21 10.64
N ARG A 131 10.69 -0.86 11.14
CA ARG A 131 10.17 0.51 11.09
C ARG A 131 11.08 1.49 11.81
N LYS A 132 11.58 1.19 13.01
CA LYS A 132 12.52 2.08 13.74
C LYS A 132 13.79 2.38 12.93
N LEU A 133 14.31 1.38 12.21
CA LEU A 133 15.52 1.52 11.41
C LEU A 133 15.23 2.34 10.14
N VAL A 134 14.13 2.03 9.46
CA VAL A 134 13.74 2.71 8.22
C VAL A 134 13.23 4.13 8.45
N THR A 135 12.61 4.46 9.58
CA THR A 135 12.19 5.85 9.85
C THR A 135 13.36 6.82 9.99
N SER A 136 14.56 6.33 10.34
CA SER A 136 15.77 7.16 10.29
C SER A 136 16.07 7.68 8.88
N PHE A 137 15.63 6.95 7.85
CA PHE A 137 15.74 7.32 6.44
C PHE A 137 14.69 8.37 6.01
N LEU A 138 13.61 8.54 6.76
CA LEU A 138 12.53 9.47 6.44
C LEU A 138 12.64 10.84 7.13
N LYS A 139 13.70 11.07 7.91
CA LYS A 139 13.91 12.37 8.55
C LYS A 139 14.02 13.48 7.50
N PRO A 140 13.60 14.73 7.76
CA PRO A 140 13.56 15.81 6.76
C PRO A 140 14.90 16.04 6.05
N GLU A 141 16.00 15.92 6.79
CA GLU A 141 17.38 16.02 6.26
C GLU A 141 17.66 14.90 5.24
N VAL A 142 16.97 13.77 5.40
CA VAL A 142 17.07 12.54 4.60
C VAL A 142 16.00 12.43 3.50
N LEU A 143 14.90 13.19 3.62
CA LEU A 143 13.74 13.08 2.74
C LEU A 143 13.81 13.99 1.51
N SER A 144 14.41 15.18 1.61
CA SER A 144 14.51 16.16 0.49
C SER A 144 15.23 15.61 -0.74
N ASP A 145 16.10 14.62 -0.55
CA ASP A 145 16.86 14.01 -1.64
C ASP A 145 16.27 12.66 -2.09
N PHE A 146 15.27 12.10 -1.41
CA PHE A 146 14.66 10.82 -1.78
C PHE A 146 14.02 10.90 -3.17
N VAL A 147 13.32 12.00 -3.46
CA VAL A 147 12.72 12.27 -4.78
C VAL A 147 13.81 12.46 -5.85
N ARG A 148 14.86 13.23 -5.55
CA ARG A 148 16.03 13.43 -6.45
C ARG A 148 16.85 12.16 -6.70
N ARG A 149 16.77 11.17 -5.80
CA ARG A 149 17.56 9.93 -5.86
C ARG A 149 16.76 8.71 -6.29
N PHE A 150 15.44 8.78 -6.39
CA PHE A 150 14.71 7.85 -7.26
C PHE A 150 15.33 7.92 -8.66
N ASP A 151 15.48 9.14 -9.19
CA ASP A 151 16.21 9.39 -10.42
C ASP A 151 17.66 8.89 -10.37
N SER A 152 18.33 8.85 -9.22
CA SER A 152 19.69 8.32 -9.09
C SER A 152 19.77 6.79 -9.00
N VAL A 153 18.79 6.09 -8.44
CA VAL A 153 18.71 4.62 -8.53
C VAL A 153 18.50 4.24 -9.99
N PHE A 154 17.59 4.94 -10.67
CA PHE A 154 17.45 4.83 -12.11
C PHE A 154 18.74 5.27 -12.82
N ALA A 155 19.40 6.38 -12.45
CA ALA A 155 20.62 6.88 -13.14
C ALA A 155 21.87 6.05 -12.87
N SER A 156 21.95 5.34 -11.74
CA SER A 156 23.00 4.36 -11.45
C SER A 156 22.96 3.16 -12.40
N ILE A 157 21.86 3.04 -13.13
CA ILE A 157 21.69 2.13 -14.23
C ILE A 157 22.06 2.91 -15.50
N ASN A 158 23.31 2.77 -15.94
CA ASN A 158 23.90 3.43 -17.13
C ASN A 158 23.26 3.02 -18.48
N ASP A 159 22.03 2.51 -18.48
CA ASP A 159 21.29 2.02 -19.66
C ASP A 159 19.88 2.64 -19.66
N GLN A 160 19.64 3.60 -20.54
CA GLN A 160 18.34 4.28 -20.69
C GLN A 160 17.18 3.31 -20.92
N GLY A 161 17.39 2.23 -21.69
CA GLY A 161 16.35 1.24 -21.95
C GLY A 161 16.03 0.40 -20.71
N ARG A 162 16.97 0.25 -19.77
CA ARG A 162 16.73 -0.40 -18.48
C ARG A 162 16.01 0.54 -17.49
N GLN A 163 16.29 1.84 -17.55
CA GLN A 163 15.55 2.85 -16.77
C GLN A 163 14.07 2.91 -17.16
N GLU A 164 13.79 3.01 -18.46
CA GLU A 164 12.40 3.09 -18.95
C GLU A 164 11.60 1.84 -18.56
N ARG A 165 12.19 0.65 -18.73
CA ARG A 165 11.59 -0.61 -18.28
C ARG A 165 11.29 -0.63 -16.79
N LEU A 166 12.20 -0.16 -15.95
CA LEU A 166 11.95 -0.11 -14.50
C LEU A 166 10.80 0.84 -14.12
N LEU A 167 10.63 1.93 -14.87
CA LEU A 167 9.56 2.90 -14.63
C LEU A 167 8.22 2.30 -15.06
N GLU A 168 8.20 1.58 -16.19
CA GLU A 168 7.04 0.80 -16.63
C GLU A 168 6.64 -0.25 -15.57
N GLU A 169 7.60 -1.01 -15.05
CA GLU A 169 7.34 -1.98 -13.99
C GLU A 169 6.82 -1.30 -12.72
N PHE A 170 7.36 -0.14 -12.35
CA PHE A 170 6.88 0.61 -11.19
C PHE A 170 5.43 1.08 -11.37
N ASN A 171 5.07 1.61 -12.54
CA ASN A 171 3.69 1.98 -12.86
C ASN A 171 2.73 0.77 -12.86
N LEU A 172 3.21 -0.42 -13.25
CA LEU A 172 2.45 -1.66 -13.13
C LEU A 172 2.19 -2.02 -11.66
N VAL A 173 3.16 -1.80 -10.76
CA VAL A 173 2.98 -1.98 -9.31
C VAL A 173 1.89 -1.05 -8.80
N LEU A 174 2.02 0.27 -9.02
CA LEU A 174 1.08 1.29 -8.55
C LEU A 174 -0.37 1.01 -9.01
N SER A 175 -0.54 0.71 -10.30
CA SER A 175 -1.86 0.45 -10.86
C SER A 175 -2.50 -0.87 -10.42
N GLY A 176 -1.71 -1.80 -9.86
CA GLY A 176 -2.12 -3.17 -9.58
C GLY A 176 -2.17 -3.56 -8.10
N VAL A 177 -1.52 -2.81 -7.21
CA VAL A 177 -1.39 -3.17 -5.78
C VAL A 177 -2.75 -3.28 -5.08
N PHE A 178 -3.69 -2.34 -5.32
CA PHE A 178 -5.03 -2.36 -4.73
C PHE A 178 -6.12 -2.95 -5.65
N GLN A 179 -5.75 -3.64 -6.73
CA GLN A 179 -6.70 -4.37 -7.58
C GLN A 179 -7.17 -5.66 -6.92
N TRP A 180 -8.21 -6.30 -7.48
CA TRP A 180 -8.71 -7.58 -6.96
C TRP A 180 -7.55 -8.57 -6.87
N PRO A 181 -7.31 -9.21 -5.70
CA PRO A 181 -6.11 -10.01 -5.45
C PRO A 181 -6.20 -11.41 -6.10
N LEU A 182 -6.58 -11.44 -7.37
CA LEU A 182 -6.64 -12.63 -8.21
C LEU A 182 -5.31 -12.80 -8.94
N TYR A 183 -4.47 -13.67 -8.41
CA TYR A 183 -3.17 -14.01 -8.98
C TYR A 183 -3.34 -15.07 -10.09
N PHE A 184 -3.77 -14.64 -11.26
CA PHE A 184 -3.97 -15.48 -12.44
C PHE A 184 -3.35 -14.81 -13.68
N PRO A 185 -2.65 -15.56 -14.57
CA PRO A 185 -2.04 -14.99 -15.76
C PRO A 185 -3.02 -14.12 -16.57
N GLY A 186 -2.59 -12.89 -16.91
CA GLY A 186 -3.41 -11.92 -17.64
C GLY A 186 -4.12 -10.88 -16.76
N THR A 187 -4.28 -11.11 -15.44
CA THR A 187 -4.87 -10.09 -14.56
C THR A 187 -3.90 -8.93 -14.29
N ARG A 188 -4.44 -7.73 -13.99
CA ARG A 188 -3.62 -6.57 -13.57
C ARG A 188 -2.79 -6.88 -12.33
N HIS A 189 -3.41 -7.52 -11.34
CA HIS A 189 -2.73 -7.95 -10.11
C HIS A 189 -1.58 -8.92 -10.39
N PHE A 190 -1.73 -9.88 -11.32
CA PHE A 190 -0.65 -10.79 -11.70
C PHE A 190 0.53 -10.05 -12.34
N LYS A 191 0.26 -9.12 -13.27
CA LYS A 191 1.31 -8.29 -13.89
C LYS A 191 2.05 -7.47 -12.83
N ALA A 192 1.31 -6.80 -11.95
CA ALA A 192 1.86 -5.95 -10.90
C ALA A 192 2.72 -6.72 -9.89
N VAL A 193 2.30 -7.92 -9.48
CA VAL A 193 3.11 -8.78 -8.61
C VAL A 193 4.42 -9.20 -9.30
N ASN A 194 4.39 -9.49 -10.61
CA ASN A 194 5.61 -9.82 -11.35
C ASN A 194 6.52 -8.60 -11.51
N ALA A 195 5.95 -7.42 -11.74
CA ALA A 195 6.67 -6.16 -11.79
C ALA A 195 7.41 -5.88 -10.47
N ALA A 196 6.75 -6.06 -9.33
CA ALA A 196 7.38 -5.96 -8.01
C ALA A 196 8.57 -6.92 -7.84
N ARG A 197 8.54 -8.12 -8.47
CA ARG A 197 9.68 -9.05 -8.46
C ARG A 197 10.83 -8.58 -9.35
N VAL A 198 10.54 -7.93 -10.48
CA VAL A 198 11.58 -7.33 -11.33
C VAL A 198 12.28 -6.21 -10.57
N ILE A 199 11.53 -5.24 -10.03
CA ILE A 199 12.11 -4.12 -9.26
C ILE A 199 12.92 -4.61 -8.06
N ARG A 200 12.40 -5.60 -7.31
CA ARG A 200 13.14 -6.18 -6.18
C ARG A 200 14.48 -6.78 -6.60
N ARG A 201 14.54 -7.51 -7.72
CA ARG A 201 15.81 -8.09 -8.23
C ARG A 201 16.80 -6.98 -8.58
N GLU A 202 16.32 -5.94 -9.23
CA GLU A 202 17.13 -4.78 -9.59
C GLU A 202 17.69 -4.06 -8.35
N LEU A 203 16.87 -3.86 -7.31
CA LEU A 203 17.32 -3.30 -6.03
C LEU A 203 18.36 -4.18 -5.34
N LEU A 204 18.16 -5.50 -5.32
CA LEU A 204 19.14 -6.45 -4.76
C LEU A 204 20.47 -6.38 -5.50
N ASP A 205 20.46 -6.33 -6.84
CA ASP A 205 21.66 -6.19 -7.64
C ASP A 205 22.41 -4.87 -7.32
N VAL A 206 21.68 -3.77 -7.12
CA VAL A 206 22.27 -2.47 -6.74
C VAL A 206 22.92 -2.57 -5.36
N ILE A 207 22.23 -3.15 -4.38
CA ILE A 207 22.76 -3.34 -3.02
C ILE A 207 24.02 -4.22 -3.06
N GLU A 208 24.02 -5.31 -3.81
CA GLU A 208 25.17 -6.21 -3.94
C GLU A 208 26.37 -5.51 -4.61
N ARG A 209 26.14 -4.76 -5.70
CA ARG A 209 27.21 -3.99 -6.35
C ARG A 209 27.84 -2.97 -5.40
N LYS A 210 27.02 -2.29 -4.59
CA LYS A 210 27.51 -1.32 -3.60
C LYS A 210 28.28 -1.99 -2.46
N ARG A 211 27.80 -3.14 -1.97
CA ARG A 211 28.51 -3.96 -0.97
C ARG A 211 29.90 -4.36 -1.47
N ARG A 212 30.00 -4.89 -2.70
CA ARG A 212 31.27 -5.29 -3.33
C ARG A 212 32.23 -4.12 -3.54
N LYS A 213 31.73 -2.95 -3.96
CA LYS A 213 32.55 -1.74 -4.12
C LYS A 213 33.15 -1.30 -2.77
N ARG A 214 32.37 -1.31 -1.70
CA ARG A 214 32.82 -0.96 -0.34
C ARG A 214 33.90 -1.92 0.18
N GLU A 215 33.75 -3.21 -0.06
CA GLU A 215 34.77 -4.22 0.29
C GLU A 215 36.10 -3.97 -0.44
N LYS A 216 36.03 -3.58 -1.72
CA LYS A 216 37.24 -3.21 -2.50
C LYS A 216 37.87 -1.89 -2.05
N MET A 217 37.07 -0.89 -1.68
CA MET A 217 37.57 0.40 -1.16
C MET A 217 38.29 0.25 0.18
N MET A 218 37.83 -0.64 1.08
CA MET A 218 38.57 -0.99 2.30
C MET A 218 39.89 -1.74 2.02
N GLY A 219 40.08 -2.28 0.81
CA GLY A 219 41.27 -3.02 0.38
C GLY A 219 42.30 -2.22 -0.43
N GLY A 220 42.11 -0.90 -0.60
CA GLY A 220 43.04 -0.01 -1.30
C GLY A 220 42.68 0.21 -2.77
N CYS A 221 41.95 1.30 -3.02
CA CYS A 221 42.02 2.22 -4.17
C CYS A 221 40.86 3.21 -4.00
N ILE A 222 41.21 4.49 -3.83
CA ILE A 222 40.27 5.59 -3.69
C ILE A 222 40.02 6.14 -5.09
N ASP A 223 38.81 5.91 -5.60
CA ASP A 223 38.21 6.84 -6.55
C ASP A 223 37.22 7.69 -5.74
N GLU A 224 37.56 8.97 -5.59
CA GLU A 224 36.71 9.99 -4.97
C GLU A 224 35.55 10.32 -5.92
N GLU A 225 34.34 9.92 -5.55
CA GLU A 225 33.04 10.62 -5.73
C GLU A 225 31.89 9.59 -5.68
N GLU A 226 31.28 9.42 -4.51
CA GLU A 226 29.82 9.29 -4.43
C GLU A 226 29.39 9.69 -3.01
N GLU A 227 29.09 10.97 -2.86
CA GLU A 227 28.61 11.60 -1.64
C GLU A 227 27.28 10.93 -1.19
N GLY A 228 27.38 10.05 -0.20
CA GLY A 228 26.27 9.63 0.66
C GLY A 228 25.05 9.03 -0.04
N ASP A 229 25.21 7.91 -0.76
CA ASP A 229 24.04 7.13 -1.19
C ASP A 229 23.31 6.55 0.03
N ARG A 230 22.02 6.86 0.17
CA ARG A 230 21.24 6.52 1.36
C ARG A 230 20.75 5.06 1.39
N ILE A 231 20.86 4.30 0.29
CA ILE A 231 20.81 2.82 0.38
C ILE A 231 21.92 2.35 1.31
N SER A 232 23.10 2.98 1.22
CA SER A 232 24.19 2.72 2.13
C SER A 232 23.87 3.08 3.58
N HIS A 233 23.13 4.17 3.81
CA HIS A 233 22.62 4.48 5.16
C HIS A 233 21.78 3.33 5.70
N LEU A 234 20.85 2.77 4.92
CA LEU A 234 20.08 1.58 5.32
C LEU A 234 20.96 0.34 5.55
N MET A 235 22.06 0.18 4.80
CA MET A 235 23.06 -0.89 5.01
C MET A 235 23.85 -0.70 6.31
N ASP A 236 24.02 0.53 6.78
CA ASP A 236 24.85 0.88 7.94
C ASP A 236 24.03 0.99 9.23
N VAL A 237 22.71 1.21 9.14
CA VAL A 237 21.80 1.28 10.28
C VAL A 237 21.82 -0.04 11.06
N ARG A 238 21.86 0.06 12.39
CA ARG A 238 21.79 -1.06 13.34
C ARG A 238 20.70 -0.80 14.37
N GLY A 239 20.01 -1.86 14.78
CA GLY A 239 19.06 -1.83 15.88
C GLY A 239 19.74 -1.85 17.25
N GLU A 240 18.91 -1.75 18.29
CA GLU A 240 19.34 -1.84 19.71
C GLU A 240 20.01 -3.18 20.02
N ASP A 241 19.71 -4.24 19.26
CA ASP A 241 20.31 -5.57 19.33
C ASP A 241 21.62 -5.70 18.53
N GLY A 242 22.11 -4.61 17.95
CA GLY A 242 23.27 -4.58 17.07
C GLY A 242 23.04 -5.20 15.69
N LYS A 243 21.82 -5.65 15.36
CA LYS A 243 21.52 -6.25 14.05
C LYS A 243 21.12 -5.17 13.04
N GLY A 244 21.66 -5.28 11.83
CA GLY A 244 21.24 -4.46 10.69
C GLY A 244 20.02 -5.01 9.98
N LEU A 245 19.65 -4.32 8.90
CA LEU A 245 18.71 -4.81 7.91
C LEU A 245 19.40 -5.81 6.96
N THR A 246 18.69 -6.86 6.58
CA THR A 246 19.12 -7.76 5.49
C THR A 246 18.93 -7.09 4.13
N ASP A 247 19.65 -7.53 3.09
CA ASP A 247 19.50 -6.96 1.74
C ASP A 247 18.07 -7.08 1.21
N VAL A 248 17.37 -8.17 1.58
CA VAL A 248 15.96 -8.38 1.26
C VAL A 248 15.07 -7.36 1.98
N GLU A 249 15.27 -7.14 3.28
CA GLU A 249 14.55 -6.11 4.03
C GLU A 249 14.83 -4.71 3.44
N ILE A 250 16.07 -4.40 3.07
CA ILE A 250 16.41 -3.11 2.45
C ILE A 250 15.64 -2.95 1.14
N ALA A 251 15.71 -3.94 0.23
CA ALA A 251 15.03 -3.89 -1.06
C ALA A 251 13.49 -3.78 -0.91
N ASP A 252 12.90 -4.59 -0.02
CA ASP A 252 11.45 -4.58 0.22
C ASP A 252 10.98 -3.25 0.84
N ASN A 253 11.75 -2.66 1.75
CA ASN A 253 11.41 -1.36 2.33
C ASN A 253 11.63 -0.21 1.33
N ILE A 254 12.66 -0.26 0.48
CA ILE A 254 12.82 0.75 -0.59
C ILE A 254 11.63 0.70 -1.55
N LEU A 255 11.23 -0.49 -2.01
CA LEU A 255 10.05 -0.64 -2.87
C LEU A 255 8.77 -0.12 -2.20
N LEU A 256 8.57 -0.41 -0.92
CA LEU A 256 7.47 0.15 -0.14
C LEU A 256 7.51 1.68 -0.07
N LEU A 257 8.68 2.27 0.19
CA LEU A 257 8.82 3.73 0.26
C LEU A 257 8.60 4.40 -1.10
N MET A 258 8.99 3.74 -2.20
CA MET A 258 8.71 4.20 -3.56
C MET A 258 7.19 4.23 -3.83
N ASP A 259 6.49 3.14 -3.52
CA ASP A 259 5.03 3.02 -3.66
C ASP A 259 4.30 4.08 -2.81
N ALA A 260 4.65 4.19 -1.53
CA ALA A 260 4.00 5.13 -0.61
C ALA A 260 4.27 6.60 -0.96
N GLY A 261 5.49 6.93 -1.40
CA GLY A 261 5.91 8.31 -1.67
C GLY A 261 5.34 8.88 -2.97
N HIS A 262 5.07 8.05 -3.97
CA HIS A 262 4.63 8.48 -5.29
C HIS A 262 3.16 8.90 -5.33
N ASP A 263 2.24 8.01 -4.94
CA ASP A 263 0.81 8.24 -5.16
C ASP A 263 0.19 9.19 -4.13
N THR A 264 0.59 9.08 -2.85
CA THR A 264 -0.03 9.85 -1.77
C THR A 264 0.32 11.34 -1.82
N SER A 265 1.60 11.67 -2.00
CA SER A 265 2.09 13.05 -2.07
C SER A 265 1.55 13.76 -3.31
N SER A 266 1.61 13.10 -4.47
CA SER A 266 1.11 13.64 -5.74
C SER A 266 -0.39 13.89 -5.70
N SER A 267 -1.17 12.94 -5.15
CA SER A 267 -2.62 13.10 -4.98
C SER A 267 -2.96 14.23 -4.02
N THR A 268 -2.22 14.35 -2.91
CA THR A 268 -2.42 15.43 -1.93
C THR A 268 -2.11 16.79 -2.54
N MET A 269 -1.01 16.91 -3.30
CA MET A 269 -0.64 18.14 -4.00
C MET A 269 -1.69 18.52 -5.05
N MET A 270 -2.13 17.57 -5.87
CA MET A 270 -3.18 17.79 -6.85
C MET A 270 -4.49 18.25 -6.18
N MET A 271 -4.88 17.61 -5.09
CA MET A 271 -6.08 17.95 -4.35
C MET A 271 -5.98 19.35 -3.71
N LEU A 272 -4.80 19.70 -3.17
CA LEU A 272 -4.53 21.05 -2.68
C LEU A 272 -4.69 22.10 -3.79
N VAL A 273 -4.06 21.89 -4.95
CA VAL A 273 -4.17 22.80 -6.10
C VAL A 273 -5.62 22.93 -6.57
N LYS A 274 -6.35 21.82 -6.68
CA LYS A 274 -7.78 21.82 -7.03
C LYS A 274 -8.59 22.66 -6.05
N TYR A 275 -8.43 22.46 -4.75
CA TYR A 275 -9.20 23.20 -3.75
C TYR A 275 -8.83 24.68 -3.68
N LEU A 276 -7.56 25.04 -3.86
CA LEU A 276 -7.16 26.44 -3.97
C LEU A 276 -7.79 27.12 -5.19
N ALA A 277 -7.89 26.42 -6.32
CA ALA A 277 -8.56 26.94 -7.52
C ALA A 277 -10.09 27.10 -7.33
N GLU A 278 -10.72 26.24 -6.54
CA GLU A 278 -12.16 26.29 -6.24
C GLU A 278 -12.52 27.28 -5.11
N LEU A 279 -11.55 27.73 -4.31
CA LEU A 279 -11.74 28.62 -3.16
C LEU A 279 -10.88 29.89 -3.24
N PRO A 280 -11.30 30.91 -4.03
CA PRO A 280 -10.52 32.13 -4.26
C PRO A 280 -10.12 32.85 -2.96
N GLU A 281 -11.00 32.87 -1.96
CA GLU A 281 -10.70 33.48 -0.65
C GLU A 281 -9.54 32.79 0.07
N CYS A 282 -9.44 31.45 -0.03
CA CYS A 282 -8.30 30.72 0.54
C CYS A 282 -7.03 30.97 -0.27
N TYR A 283 -7.14 31.05 -1.60
CA TYR A 283 -6.02 31.33 -2.49
C TYR A 283 -5.38 32.70 -2.23
N GLU A 284 -6.18 33.77 -2.14
CA GLU A 284 -5.69 35.12 -1.85
C GLU A 284 -4.99 35.21 -0.50
N ARG A 285 -5.50 34.51 0.52
CA ARG A 285 -4.88 34.45 1.85
C ARG A 285 -3.54 33.71 1.84
N VAL A 286 -3.44 32.61 1.08
CA VAL A 286 -2.16 31.91 0.88
C VAL A 286 -1.16 32.85 0.15
N LEU A 287 -1.59 33.57 -0.88
CA LEU A 287 -0.76 34.54 -1.61
C LEU A 287 -0.26 35.68 -0.72
N ALA A 288 -1.09 36.16 0.21
CA ALA A 288 -0.74 37.18 1.19
C ALA A 288 0.23 36.67 2.28
N GLY A 289 0.64 35.39 2.25
CA GLY A 289 1.52 34.79 3.24
C GLY A 289 0.83 34.43 4.55
N GLU A 290 -0.50 34.42 4.60
CA GLU A 290 -1.24 33.98 5.77
C GLU A 290 -1.25 32.45 5.89
N SER A 291 -1.15 31.94 7.11
CA SER A 291 -1.33 30.50 7.37
C SER A 291 -2.81 30.13 7.24
N VAL A 292 -3.18 29.49 6.13
CA VAL A 292 -4.56 29.06 5.84
C VAL A 292 -4.85 27.64 6.37
N PHE A 293 -3.94 27.09 7.17
CA PHE A 293 -3.97 25.69 7.64
C PHE A 293 -5.27 25.32 8.38
N LEU A 294 -5.83 26.26 9.14
CA LEU A 294 -7.10 26.06 9.86
C LEU A 294 -8.33 26.11 8.93
N THR A 295 -8.34 26.96 7.90
CA THR A 295 -9.52 27.15 7.04
C THR A 295 -9.70 25.98 6.07
N LEU A 296 -8.62 25.47 5.47
CA LEU A 296 -8.68 24.28 4.61
C LEU A 296 -9.02 23.01 5.39
N PHE A 297 -8.48 22.86 6.61
CA PHE A 297 -8.76 21.69 7.46
C PHE A 297 -10.21 21.70 8.00
N CYS A 298 -10.74 22.87 8.37
CA CYS A 298 -12.14 22.99 8.80
C CYS A 298 -13.12 22.69 7.66
N ASN A 299 -12.86 23.17 6.43
CA ASN A 299 -13.72 22.86 5.28
C ASN A 299 -13.65 21.38 4.89
N PHE A 300 -12.49 20.74 5.03
CA PHE A 300 -12.34 19.29 4.85
C PHE A 300 -13.17 18.47 5.85
N LEU A 301 -13.19 18.85 7.13
CA LEU A 301 -14.00 18.17 8.15
C LEU A 301 -15.50 18.48 8.06
N SER A 302 -15.87 19.63 7.48
CA SER A 302 -17.27 20.05 7.34
C SER A 302 -17.96 19.44 6.12
N SER A 303 -17.18 18.93 5.16
CA SER A 303 -17.67 18.37 3.90
C SER A 303 -17.76 16.83 3.90
N GLY A 304 -17.48 16.18 5.04
CA GLY A 304 -17.46 14.71 5.20
C GLY A 304 -18.57 14.16 6.11
#